data_AF-A0A0L8KAD8-F1
#
_entry.id   AF-A0A0L8KAD8-F1
#
_cell.length_a   1.000
_cell.length_b   1.000
_cell.length_c   1.000
_cell.angle_alpha   90.00
_cell.angle_beta   90.00
_cell.angle_gamma   90.00
#
_symmetry.space_group_name_H-M   'P 1'
#
loop_
_entity.id
_entity.type
_entity.pdbx_description
1 polymer ?
#
loop_
_entity_poly.entity_id
_entity_poly.type
_entity_poly.pdbx_seq_one_letter_code
_entity_poly.pdbx_strand_id
1 'polypeptide(L)'
;YCVGDNTPFNDYDFATGTSGAKFNCAAPVNNSPNNTGLTNLPPAKAATVWYDYQASEEFPEIDGGQGAAPMSGPFYHYDAASTSERKFPEYYDKTPFFYEWSRNFIKEFRLDSAGDLLKINPFVAELGLRSPIDMKFGPDGAMYVAEWGIGYS
;
A
#
# COMPACT_ATOMS: atom_id res chain seq x y z
N TYR A 1 -0.47 -15.27 -11.07
CA TYR A 1 -0.27 -14.20 -10.10
C TYR A 1 -0.90 -14.56 -8.76
N CYS A 2 -0.33 -14.02 -7.68
CA CYS A 2 -0.79 -14.13 -6.29
C CYS A 2 -0.93 -12.72 -5.73
N VAL A 3 -1.88 -12.49 -4.81
CA VAL A 3 -2.16 -11.16 -4.24
C VAL A 3 -2.32 -11.21 -2.72
N GLY A 4 -2.26 -10.05 -2.07
CA GLY A 4 -2.56 -9.91 -0.64
C GLY A 4 -1.73 -10.87 0.20
N ASP A 5 -2.39 -11.64 1.07
CA ASP A 5 -1.80 -12.76 1.80
C ASP A 5 -1.57 -14.00 0.90
N ASN A 6 -0.82 -13.81 -0.18
CA ASN A 6 -0.47 -14.86 -1.14
C ASN A 6 -1.67 -15.67 -1.68
N THR A 7 -2.86 -15.07 -1.76
CA THR A 7 -4.04 -15.72 -2.34
C THR A 7 -3.81 -15.93 -3.83
N PRO A 8 -3.81 -17.18 -4.33
CA PRO A 8 -3.57 -17.45 -5.73
C PRO A 8 -4.85 -17.27 -6.55
N PHE A 9 -4.73 -16.53 -7.64
CA PHE A 9 -5.76 -16.51 -8.67
C PHE A 9 -5.72 -17.76 -9.54
N ASN A 10 -6.77 -17.96 -10.32
CA ASN A 10 -6.76 -18.93 -11.40
C ASN A 10 -5.96 -18.38 -12.58
N ASP A 11 -5.18 -19.23 -13.23
CA ASP A 11 -4.54 -18.94 -14.51
C ASP A 11 -5.63 -18.95 -15.60
N TYR A 12 -6.12 -17.76 -15.91
CA TYR A 12 -7.24 -17.56 -16.81
C TYR A 12 -6.73 -17.35 -18.23
N ASP A 13 -7.17 -18.19 -19.15
CA ASP A 13 -6.91 -18.02 -20.56
C ASP A 13 -7.95 -17.05 -21.16
N PHE A 14 -7.51 -15.83 -21.46
CA PHE A 14 -8.35 -14.81 -22.06
C PHE A 14 -8.75 -15.10 -23.52
N ALA A 15 -7.99 -15.93 -24.24
CA ALA A 15 -8.32 -16.28 -25.62
C ALA A 15 -9.46 -17.31 -25.68
N THR A 16 -9.49 -18.24 -24.73
CA THR A 16 -10.54 -19.29 -24.64
C THR A 16 -11.62 -18.99 -23.62
N GLY A 17 -11.42 -17.98 -22.77
CA GLY A 17 -12.34 -17.61 -21.70
C GLY A 17 -12.41 -18.62 -20.55
N THR A 18 -11.38 -19.47 -20.39
CA THR A 18 -11.40 -20.61 -19.46
C THR A 18 -10.51 -20.39 -18.25
N SER A 19 -11.03 -20.66 -17.05
CA SER A 19 -10.25 -20.69 -15.82
C SER A 19 -9.48 -22.00 -15.69
N GLY A 20 -8.14 -21.91 -15.70
CA GLY A 20 -7.25 -23.02 -15.44
C GLY A 20 -6.98 -23.23 -13.95
N ALA A 21 -5.84 -23.87 -13.66
CA ALA A 21 -5.39 -24.12 -12.29
C ALA A 21 -5.01 -22.82 -11.58
N LYS A 22 -4.99 -22.85 -10.24
CA LYS A 22 -4.45 -21.77 -9.42
C LYS A 22 -2.94 -21.62 -9.64
N PHE A 23 -2.44 -20.39 -9.59
CA PHE A 23 -1.00 -20.14 -9.63
C PHE A 23 -0.28 -20.74 -8.42
N ASN A 24 0.94 -21.23 -8.61
CA ASN A 24 1.82 -21.68 -7.54
C ASN A 24 2.60 -20.50 -6.95
N CYS A 25 2.16 -19.95 -5.81
CA CYS A 25 2.85 -18.83 -5.16
C CYS A 25 4.24 -19.18 -4.62
N ALA A 26 4.53 -20.47 -4.35
CA ALA A 26 5.82 -20.92 -3.86
C ALA A 26 6.87 -21.04 -4.99
N ALA A 27 6.45 -21.18 -6.24
CA ALA A 27 7.33 -21.22 -7.40
C ALA A 27 6.64 -20.61 -8.63
N PRO A 28 6.45 -19.28 -8.66
CA PRO A 28 5.77 -18.62 -9.78
C PRO A 28 6.60 -18.69 -11.05
N VAL A 29 5.93 -18.83 -12.20
CA VAL A 29 6.57 -18.85 -13.52
C VAL A 29 6.11 -17.64 -14.32
N ASN A 30 7.07 -16.86 -14.84
CA ASN A 30 6.80 -15.79 -15.80
C ASN A 30 6.88 -16.34 -17.23
N ASN A 31 5.71 -16.73 -17.74
CA ASN A 31 5.49 -17.21 -19.11
C ASN A 31 5.10 -16.08 -20.09
N SER A 32 5.25 -14.81 -19.70
CA SER A 32 4.95 -13.68 -20.58
C SER A 32 5.77 -13.78 -21.88
N PRO A 33 5.16 -13.57 -23.06
CA PRO A 33 5.89 -13.59 -24.33
C PRO A 33 6.93 -12.45 -24.42
N ASN A 34 6.81 -11.44 -23.57
CA ASN A 34 7.72 -10.31 -23.48
C ASN A 34 8.79 -10.48 -22.38
N ASN A 35 8.88 -11.65 -21.75
CA ASN A 35 9.84 -11.87 -20.66
C ASN A 35 11.28 -11.96 -21.20
N THR A 36 12.14 -11.03 -20.78
CA THR A 36 13.59 -11.05 -21.04
C THR A 36 14.41 -11.37 -19.79
N GLY A 37 13.74 -11.61 -18.65
CA GLY A 37 14.36 -11.87 -17.35
C GLY A 37 14.18 -13.31 -16.89
N LEU A 38 14.09 -13.50 -15.57
CA LEU A 38 13.90 -14.82 -14.96
C LEU A 38 12.54 -15.42 -15.34
N THR A 39 12.55 -16.67 -15.79
CA THR A 39 11.34 -17.45 -16.03
C THR A 39 10.81 -18.04 -14.72
N ASN A 40 11.67 -18.70 -13.94
CA ASN A 40 11.31 -19.22 -12.63
C ASN A 40 11.60 -18.15 -11.58
N LEU A 41 10.55 -17.66 -10.94
CA LEU A 41 10.64 -16.58 -9.96
C LEU A 41 10.82 -17.16 -8.54
N PRO A 42 11.45 -16.39 -7.64
CA PRO A 42 11.40 -16.69 -6.21
C PRO A 42 9.95 -16.80 -5.70
N PRO A 43 9.73 -17.46 -4.55
CA PRO A 43 8.43 -17.47 -3.90
C PRO A 43 7.85 -16.06 -3.74
N ALA A 44 6.56 -15.92 -4.01
CA ALA A 44 5.83 -14.69 -3.74
C ALA A 44 5.83 -14.41 -2.24
N LYS A 45 6.02 -13.14 -1.87
CA LYS A 45 5.96 -12.70 -0.47
C LYS A 45 4.54 -12.23 -0.19
N ALA A 46 3.94 -12.76 0.88
CA ALA A 46 2.68 -12.28 1.38
C ALA A 46 2.81 -10.82 1.82
N ALA A 47 1.75 -10.04 1.59
CA ALA A 47 1.66 -8.68 2.09
C ALA A 47 1.38 -8.70 3.60
N THR A 48 2.06 -7.83 4.35
CA THR A 48 1.79 -7.66 5.79
C THR A 48 0.39 -7.11 6.06
N VAL A 49 -0.11 -6.26 5.16
CA VAL A 49 -1.47 -5.70 5.20
C VAL A 49 -2.09 -5.86 3.84
N TRP A 50 -3.31 -6.38 3.80
CA TRP A 50 -4.06 -6.62 2.58
C TRP A 50 -5.55 -6.37 2.82
N TYR A 51 -6.25 -5.93 1.78
CA TYR A 51 -7.68 -5.65 1.84
C TYR A 51 -8.28 -5.71 0.44
N ASP A 52 -9.61 -5.78 0.38
CA ASP A 52 -10.36 -5.74 -0.87
C ASP A 52 -11.39 -4.59 -0.85
N TYR A 53 -12.39 -4.65 -1.74
CA TYR A 53 -13.45 -3.64 -1.80
C TYR A 53 -14.34 -3.60 -0.55
N GLN A 54 -14.40 -4.70 0.20
CA GLN A 54 -15.17 -4.82 1.43
C GLN A 54 -14.35 -4.36 2.63
N ALA A 55 -15.04 -4.18 3.77
CA ALA A 55 -14.36 -3.94 5.02
C ALA A 55 -13.61 -5.21 5.43
N SER A 56 -12.35 -5.08 5.81
CA SER A 56 -11.56 -6.21 6.29
C SER A 56 -11.92 -6.51 7.74
N GLU A 57 -12.22 -7.78 8.04
CA GLU A 57 -12.36 -8.23 9.43
C GLU A 57 -11.01 -8.25 10.16
N GLU A 58 -9.92 -8.50 9.42
CA GLU A 58 -8.56 -8.56 9.95
C GLU A 58 -7.95 -7.16 10.16
N PHE A 59 -8.27 -6.22 9.26
CA PHE A 59 -7.79 -4.83 9.30
C PHE A 59 -8.98 -3.85 9.34
N PRO A 60 -9.75 -3.82 10.44
CA PRO A 60 -10.98 -3.05 10.54
C PRO A 60 -10.75 -1.53 10.42
N GLU A 61 -9.52 -1.04 10.64
CA GLU A 61 -9.16 0.38 10.47
C GLU A 61 -9.02 0.79 8.99
N ILE A 62 -9.02 -0.17 8.06
CA ILE A 62 -9.10 0.07 6.62
C ILE A 62 -10.57 -0.03 6.22
N ASP A 63 -11.24 1.12 6.28
CA ASP A 63 -12.67 1.28 5.98
C ASP A 63 -13.03 0.70 4.60
N GLY A 64 -14.12 -0.07 4.48
CA GLY A 64 -14.59 -0.62 3.20
C GLY A 64 -15.53 0.29 2.41
N GLY A 65 -16.08 -0.22 1.30
CA GLY A 65 -17.28 0.35 0.65
C GLY A 65 -17.03 1.30 -0.51
N GLN A 66 -15.78 1.49 -0.94
CA GLN A 66 -15.42 2.19 -2.17
C GLN A 66 -14.42 1.35 -2.99
N GLY A 67 -13.57 1.96 -3.80
CA GLY A 67 -12.53 1.26 -4.56
C GLY A 67 -11.48 0.60 -3.67
N ALA A 68 -10.53 -0.10 -4.30
CA ALA A 68 -9.31 -0.59 -3.66
C ALA A 68 -8.12 -0.16 -4.53
N ALA A 69 -7.60 1.01 -4.24
CA ALA A 69 -6.48 1.67 -4.87
C ALA A 69 -5.41 2.05 -3.82
N PRO A 70 -4.74 1.04 -3.22
CA PRO A 70 -3.70 1.25 -2.22
C PRO A 70 -2.51 1.98 -2.82
N MET A 71 -2.05 3.00 -2.11
CA MET A 71 -0.82 3.73 -2.42
C MET A 71 0.10 3.65 -1.20
N SER A 72 1.33 3.21 -1.43
CA SER A 72 2.29 2.94 -0.34
C SER A 72 3.29 4.07 -0.16
N GLY A 73 3.69 4.29 1.10
CA GLY A 73 4.77 5.19 1.47
C GLY A 73 4.30 6.63 1.67
N PRO A 74 5.19 7.52 2.14
CA PRO A 74 6.61 7.32 2.46
C PRO A 74 6.83 6.76 3.88
N PHE A 75 8.06 6.34 4.17
CA PHE A 75 8.55 6.22 5.55
C PHE A 75 9.03 7.58 6.04
N TYR A 76 8.70 7.93 7.27
CA TYR A 76 9.33 9.07 7.94
C TYR A 76 10.62 8.65 8.64
N HIS A 77 11.65 9.49 8.54
CA HIS A 77 12.87 9.36 9.31
C HIS A 77 13.13 10.69 10.03
N TYR A 78 13.14 10.64 11.36
CA TYR A 78 13.33 11.83 12.17
C TYR A 78 14.78 12.29 12.11
N ASP A 79 14.98 13.58 11.83
CA ASP A 79 16.27 14.24 11.93
C ASP A 79 16.30 15.16 13.16
N ALA A 80 17.05 14.73 14.18
CA ALA A 80 17.26 15.49 15.41
C ALA A 80 18.05 16.79 15.17
N ALA A 81 18.89 16.85 14.13
CA ALA A 81 19.68 18.03 13.79
C ALA A 81 18.89 19.07 12.97
N SER A 82 17.80 18.66 12.31
CA SER A 82 16.96 19.58 11.54
C SER A 82 16.34 20.65 12.44
N THR A 83 16.50 21.92 12.04
CA THR A 83 15.89 23.08 12.71
C THR A 83 14.53 23.47 12.12
N SER A 84 14.00 22.65 11.19
CA SER A 84 12.70 22.93 10.56
C SER A 84 11.56 22.85 11.57
N GLU A 85 10.74 23.90 11.64
CA GLU A 85 9.52 23.91 12.44
C GLU A 85 8.38 23.09 11.83
N ARG A 86 8.55 22.62 10.59
CA ARG A 86 7.56 21.81 9.86
C ARG A 86 7.85 20.31 9.90
N LYS A 87 8.97 19.91 10.51
CA LYS A 87 9.34 18.50 10.62
C LYS A 87 8.35 17.75 11.52
N PHE A 88 8.06 16.51 11.18
CA PHE A 88 7.24 15.68 12.05
C PHE A 88 7.96 15.38 13.38
N PRO A 89 7.21 15.16 14.47
CA PRO A 89 7.80 14.74 15.74
C PRO A 89 8.55 13.41 15.65
N GLU A 90 9.52 13.20 16.54
CA GLU A 90 10.28 11.95 16.69
C GLU A 90 9.38 10.72 16.86
N TYR A 91 8.17 10.90 17.41
CA TYR A 91 7.15 9.86 17.51
C TYR A 91 6.93 9.08 16.20
N TYR A 92 7.01 9.75 15.05
CA TYR A 92 6.81 9.13 13.74
C TYR A 92 8.08 8.52 13.14
N ASP A 93 9.23 8.51 13.83
CA ASP A 93 10.46 7.93 13.27
C ASP A 93 10.23 6.46 12.86
N LYS A 94 10.76 6.10 11.67
CA LYS A 94 10.62 4.79 11.02
C LYS A 94 9.18 4.35 10.77
N THR A 95 8.25 5.31 10.70
CA THR A 95 6.83 5.01 10.51
C THR A 95 6.48 5.06 9.02
N PRO A 96 5.96 3.96 8.43
CA PRO A 96 5.33 4.00 7.12
C PRO A 96 3.96 4.68 7.19
N PHE A 97 3.73 5.54 6.21
CA PHE A 97 2.40 6.07 5.93
C PHE A 97 1.82 5.36 4.72
N PHE A 98 0.53 5.08 4.80
CA PHE A 98 -0.26 4.42 3.77
C PHE A 98 -1.40 5.35 3.37
N TYR A 99 -1.71 5.46 2.09
CA TYR A 99 -2.77 6.34 1.62
C TYR A 99 -3.59 5.67 0.52
N GLU A 100 -4.84 6.12 0.37
CA GLU A 100 -5.82 5.42 -0.46
C GLU A 100 -6.54 6.40 -1.37
N TRP A 101 -6.36 6.20 -2.68
CA TRP A 101 -6.84 7.13 -3.70
C TRP A 101 -8.36 7.18 -3.80
N SER A 102 -9.03 6.04 -3.66
CA SER A 102 -10.48 5.96 -3.76
C SER A 102 -11.20 6.38 -2.47
N ARG A 103 -10.61 6.08 -1.31
CA ARG A 103 -11.16 6.21 0.05
C ARG A 103 -10.70 7.47 0.79
N ASN A 104 -9.81 8.26 0.19
CA ASN A 104 -9.44 9.60 0.65
C ASN A 104 -8.87 9.66 2.07
N PHE A 105 -8.02 8.70 2.44
CA PHE A 105 -7.39 8.71 3.75
C PHE A 105 -5.87 8.59 3.65
N ILE A 106 -5.22 9.00 4.73
CA ILE A 106 -3.87 8.56 5.09
C ILE A 106 -3.99 7.80 6.43
N LYS A 107 -3.25 6.70 6.56
CA LYS A 107 -3.11 5.94 7.79
C LYS A 107 -1.63 5.86 8.16
N GLU A 108 -1.38 5.90 9.46
CA GLU A 108 -0.10 5.60 10.07
C GLU A 108 -0.05 4.10 10.37
N PHE A 109 0.98 3.39 9.88
CA PHE A 109 1.23 2.01 10.25
C PHE A 109 2.30 1.96 11.33
N ARG A 110 1.91 1.73 12.59
CA ARG A 110 2.84 1.50 13.68
C ARG A 110 3.43 0.11 13.57
N LEU A 111 4.75 0.04 13.59
CA LEU A 111 5.49 -1.21 13.63
C LEU A 111 6.05 -1.46 15.04
N ASP A 112 6.21 -2.72 15.42
CA ASP A 112 6.94 -3.11 16.61
C ASP A 112 8.46 -3.13 16.38
N SER A 113 9.23 -3.62 17.35
CA SER A 113 10.70 -3.70 17.24
C SER A 113 11.21 -4.72 16.23
N ALA A 114 10.39 -5.71 15.85
CA ALA A 114 10.72 -6.70 14.82
C ALA A 114 10.38 -6.18 13.41
N GLY A 115 9.61 -5.09 13.32
CA GLY A 115 9.10 -4.53 12.07
C GLY A 115 7.74 -5.08 11.68
N ASP A 116 7.08 -5.82 12.57
CA ASP A 116 5.74 -6.35 12.36
C ASP A 116 4.69 -5.28 12.64
N LEU A 117 3.54 -5.36 11.95
CA LEU A 117 2.45 -4.40 12.14
C LEU A 117 1.89 -4.53 13.56
N LEU A 118 1.95 -3.43 14.32
CA LEU A 118 1.37 -3.33 15.65
C LEU A 118 -0.01 -2.68 15.61
N LYS A 119 -0.19 -1.63 14.81
CA LYS A 119 -1.44 -0.88 14.76
C LYS A 119 -1.57 -0.03 13.49
N ILE A 120 -2.80 0.14 13.02
CA ILE A 120 -3.17 1.12 11.99
C ILE A 120 -3.90 2.28 12.67
N ASN A 121 -3.40 3.51 12.54
CA ASN A 121 -4.07 4.70 13.06
C ASN A 121 -4.53 5.61 11.91
N PRO A 122 -5.67 6.31 12.03
CA PRO A 122 -5.98 7.40 11.12
C PRO A 122 -4.93 8.51 11.25
N PHE A 123 -4.56 9.11 10.11
CA PHE A 123 -3.68 10.26 10.09
C PHE A 123 -4.36 11.39 9.31
N VAL A 124 -4.42 12.58 9.92
CA VAL A 124 -4.93 13.83 9.32
C VAL A 124 -6.30 13.69 8.63
N ALA A 125 -7.21 12.91 9.20
CA ALA A 125 -8.54 12.65 8.62
C ALA A 125 -9.35 13.94 8.40
N GLU A 126 -9.10 14.95 9.22
CA GLU A 126 -9.71 16.28 9.17
C GLU A 126 -9.30 17.12 7.94
N LEU A 127 -8.23 16.76 7.21
CA LEU A 127 -7.81 17.51 6.02
C LEU A 127 -8.79 17.35 4.85
N GLY A 128 -9.65 16.32 4.87
CA GLY A 128 -10.65 16.10 3.83
C GLY A 128 -10.02 15.90 2.45
N LEU A 129 -9.10 14.92 2.37
CA LEU A 129 -8.34 14.62 1.16
C LEU A 129 -9.25 14.31 -0.04
N ARG A 130 -8.71 14.51 -1.24
CA ARG A 130 -9.38 14.33 -2.53
C ARG A 130 -8.47 13.58 -3.48
N SER A 131 -8.54 12.26 -3.38
CA SER A 131 -7.86 11.33 -4.24
C SER A 131 -6.33 11.53 -4.22
N PRO A 132 -5.67 11.28 -3.07
CA PRO A 132 -4.23 11.41 -2.95
C PRO A 132 -3.53 10.40 -3.88
N ILE A 133 -2.52 10.88 -4.60
CA ILE A 133 -1.80 10.10 -5.64
C ILE A 133 -0.31 9.94 -5.35
N ASP A 134 0.31 10.90 -4.65
CA ASP A 134 1.72 10.81 -4.25
C ASP A 134 1.92 11.48 -2.88
N MET A 135 2.89 10.98 -2.12
CA MET A 135 3.23 11.52 -0.81
C MET A 135 4.72 11.32 -0.52
N LYS A 136 5.40 12.39 -0.10
CA LYS A 136 6.84 12.37 0.17
C LYS A 136 7.21 13.27 1.34
N PHE A 137 8.23 12.88 2.10
CA PHE A 137 8.89 13.77 3.04
C PHE A 137 10.00 14.55 2.33
N GLY A 138 9.99 15.87 2.51
CA GLY A 138 11.09 16.74 2.05
C GLY A 138 12.28 16.72 3.02
N PRO A 139 13.41 17.34 2.63
CA PRO A 139 14.58 17.48 3.50
C PRO A 139 14.32 18.36 4.72
N ASP A 140 13.24 19.15 4.72
CA ASP A 140 12.76 19.92 5.86
C ASP A 140 11.90 19.09 6.83
N GLY A 141 11.73 17.78 6.57
CA GLY A 141 10.95 16.86 7.39
C GLY A 141 9.44 17.05 7.28
N ALA A 142 8.95 17.93 6.41
CA ALA A 142 7.53 18.12 6.15
C ALA A 142 7.02 17.06 5.16
N MET A 143 5.77 16.67 5.31
CA MET A 143 5.07 15.80 4.37
C MET A 143 4.41 16.64 3.27
N TYR A 144 4.67 16.28 2.02
CA TYR A 144 4.04 16.87 0.84
C TYR A 144 3.14 15.83 0.20
N VAL A 145 1.89 16.21 -0.04
CA VAL A 145 0.85 15.35 -0.62
C VAL A 145 0.42 15.93 -1.95
N ALA A 146 0.36 15.08 -2.98
CA ALA A 146 -0.24 15.41 -4.26
C ALA A 146 -1.63 14.76 -4.36
N GLU A 147 -2.61 15.56 -4.76
CA GLU A 147 -4.00 15.15 -4.92
C GLU A 147 -4.41 15.25 -6.39
N TRP A 148 -5.15 14.25 -6.87
CA TRP A 148 -5.80 14.34 -8.17
C TRP A 148 -7.01 15.29 -8.13
N GLY A 149 -7.67 15.39 -6.97
CA GLY A 149 -8.96 16.05 -6.82
C GLY A 149 -10.13 15.11 -7.12
N ILE A 150 -11.34 15.60 -6.85
CA ILE A 150 -12.57 15.03 -7.43
C ILE A 150 -12.77 15.74 -8.77
N GLY A 151 -12.97 15.01 -9.87
CA GLY A 151 -13.07 15.59 -11.22
C GLY A 151 -14.05 16.77 -11.33
N TYR A 152 -13.95 17.57 -12.39
CA TYR A 152 -14.84 18.72 -12.64
C TYR A 152 -16.31 18.32 -12.44
N SER A 153 -16.97 18.97 -11.48
CA SER A 153 -18.42 18.90 -11.26
C SER A 153 -19.16 19.88 -12.15
#